data_AF-A0AAU6MIS0-F1
#
_entry.id   AF-A0AAU6MIS0-F1
#
_cell.length_a   1.000
_cell.length_b   1.000
_cell.length_c   1.000
_cell.angle_alpha   90.00
_cell.angle_beta   90.00
_cell.angle_gamma   90.00
#
_symmetry.space_group_name_H-M   'P 1'
#
loop_
_entity.id
_entity.type
_entity.pdbx_description
1 polymer ?
#
loop_
_entity_poly.entity_id
_entity_poly.type
_entity_poly.pdbx_seq_one_letter_code
_entity_poly.pdbx_strand_id
1 'polypeptide(L)'
;MPDIFDRIEWKVREIFGEELVCVHVGDVEECDIKRHPTYPKFRDQAISSGVQSASSSRLWESMIAMGRLCDLDGDDTWRLVILDCIVPCFRSLSTRISRDFQVEREEIRSAMVAAALEVWESTAMGVSPRHVRDRMVKAAFEVAFRLGNTTSPEYSMDDVEILAQPEIFAQDSTLSASSIIDIASIRDADAAEQLGGERVGALFQVLGHFDVLRGFHDGLRTGSRKGSVSQAVRTGLSRSWISDPNLYYYVSDLYPSFIGLREAAGVMGIAESAAYRLIRAGQFPFPAARAGRGYKISVKALMHFKNIPDAIVHVDDVENGALHASGGR
;
A
#
# COMPACT_ATOMS: atom_id res chain seq x y z
N MET A 1 17.75 27.08 -0.64
CA MET A 1 17.35 26.28 0.56
C MET A 1 17.61 24.80 0.21
N PRO A 2 17.51 23.78 1.10
CA PRO A 2 17.40 22.40 0.60
C PRO A 2 16.09 22.27 -0.17
N ASP A 3 16.19 21.91 -1.45
CA ASP A 3 15.04 21.81 -2.35
C ASP A 3 14.24 20.52 -2.13
N ILE A 4 13.10 20.35 -2.80
CA ILE A 4 12.25 19.18 -2.62
C ILE A 4 12.95 17.86 -2.96
N PHE A 5 13.90 17.84 -3.92
CA PHE A 5 14.69 16.65 -4.23
C PHE A 5 15.73 16.37 -3.14
N ASP A 6 16.40 17.41 -2.61
CA ASP A 6 17.34 17.26 -1.49
C ASP A 6 16.61 16.73 -0.23
N ARG A 7 15.38 17.19 0.01
CA ARG A 7 14.53 16.71 1.13
C ARG A 7 14.11 15.26 0.97
N ILE A 8 13.72 14.83 -0.24
CA ILE A 8 13.38 13.43 -0.54
C ILE A 8 14.60 12.53 -0.31
N GLU A 9 15.77 12.86 -0.89
CA GLU A 9 16.98 12.06 -0.71
C GLU A 9 17.42 12.02 0.77
N TRP A 10 17.31 13.14 1.49
CA TRP A 10 17.60 13.20 2.93
C TRP A 10 16.65 12.32 3.75
N LYS A 11 15.33 12.38 3.48
CA LYS A 11 14.33 11.61 4.24
C LYS A 11 14.46 10.10 4.01
N VAL A 12 14.70 9.66 2.78
CA VAL A 12 14.94 8.23 2.49
C VAL A 12 16.24 7.75 3.13
N ARG A 13 17.27 8.61 3.20
CA ARG A 13 18.52 8.30 3.92
C ARG A 13 18.36 8.27 5.45
N GLU A 14 17.46 9.08 6.01
CA GLU A 14 17.08 9.02 7.43
C GLU A 14 16.37 7.71 7.77
N ILE A 15 15.51 7.20 6.87
CA ILE A 15 14.78 5.93 7.07
C ILE A 15 15.70 4.71 6.92
N PHE A 16 16.53 4.64 5.87
CA PHE A 16 17.27 3.41 5.54
C PHE A 16 18.77 3.42 5.83
N GLY A 17 19.41 4.57 6.10
CA GLY A 17 20.83 4.64 6.48
C GLY A 17 21.80 3.78 5.64
N GLU A 18 22.45 2.82 6.32
CA GLU A 18 23.24 1.74 5.68
C GLU A 18 22.53 0.37 5.71
N GLU A 19 21.26 0.33 6.13
CA GLU A 19 20.48 -0.88 6.34
C GLU A 19 20.17 -1.62 5.02
N LEU A 20 19.76 -2.88 5.20
CA LEU A 20 19.41 -3.79 4.11
C LEU A 20 17.96 -3.56 3.66
N VAL A 21 17.69 -3.70 2.37
CA VAL A 21 16.39 -3.31 1.78
C VAL A 21 15.74 -4.48 1.05
N CYS A 22 14.42 -4.67 1.22
CA CYS A 22 13.67 -5.73 0.57
C CYS A 22 12.47 -5.25 -0.26
N VAL A 23 12.65 -5.13 -1.57
CA VAL A 23 11.56 -4.88 -2.54
C VAL A 23 10.52 -6.01 -2.66
N HIS A 24 10.66 -7.12 -1.91
CA HIS A 24 9.77 -8.28 -2.04
C HIS A 24 8.70 -8.36 -0.95
N VAL A 25 9.02 -7.90 0.26
CA VAL A 25 8.14 -7.97 1.45
C VAL A 25 8.24 -6.73 2.36
N GLY A 26 9.05 -5.72 2.00
CA GLY A 26 9.34 -4.56 2.85
C GLY A 26 10.47 -4.88 3.83
N ASP A 27 10.17 -5.72 4.82
CA ASP A 27 11.12 -6.20 5.82
C ASP A 27 12.19 -7.13 5.22
N VAL A 28 13.37 -7.15 5.84
CA VAL A 28 14.44 -8.09 5.55
C VAL A 28 14.28 -9.38 6.37
N GLU A 29 13.76 -9.31 7.60
CA GLU A 29 13.60 -10.48 8.47
C GLU A 29 12.51 -11.44 7.99
N GLU A 30 11.44 -10.93 7.36
CA GLU A 30 10.40 -11.76 6.72
C GLU A 30 10.86 -12.45 5.41
N CYS A 31 12.07 -12.19 4.90
CA CYS A 31 12.42 -12.59 3.54
C CYS A 31 13.34 -13.83 3.45
N ASP A 32 12.81 -14.92 2.89
CA ASP A 32 13.56 -16.15 2.52
C ASP A 32 14.77 -15.93 1.58
N ILE A 33 14.91 -14.74 0.98
CA ILE A 33 15.91 -14.43 -0.05
C ILE A 33 17.22 -13.99 0.60
N LYS A 34 18.15 -14.93 0.79
CA LYS A 34 19.45 -14.79 1.51
C LYS A 34 20.43 -13.69 1.06
N ARG A 35 20.05 -12.72 0.23
CA ARG A 35 20.88 -11.58 -0.21
C ARG A 35 20.03 -10.33 -0.42
N HIS A 36 20.15 -9.40 0.52
CA HIS A 36 19.62 -8.05 0.40
C HIS A 36 20.75 -7.06 0.09
N PRO A 37 20.53 -6.09 -0.81
CA PRO A 37 21.41 -4.93 -0.97
C PRO A 37 21.23 -3.94 0.19
N THR A 38 22.23 -3.11 0.45
CA THR A 38 22.07 -1.87 1.23
C THR A 38 21.35 -0.81 0.38
N TYR A 39 20.66 0.17 0.98
CA TYR A 39 19.90 1.17 0.21
C TYR A 39 20.68 1.83 -0.94
N PRO A 40 21.95 2.29 -0.77
CA PRO A 40 22.70 2.90 -1.88
C PRO A 40 22.88 1.94 -3.08
N LYS A 41 23.23 0.67 -2.83
CA LYS A 41 23.41 -0.35 -3.89
C LYS A 41 22.10 -0.66 -4.60
N PHE A 42 21.01 -0.67 -3.85
CA PHE A 42 19.66 -0.84 -4.39
C PHE A 42 19.24 0.36 -5.26
N ARG A 43 19.46 1.59 -4.79
CA ARG A 43 19.17 2.84 -5.52
C ARG A 43 19.95 2.91 -6.84
N ASP A 44 21.25 2.64 -6.81
CA ASP A 44 22.09 2.57 -8.02
C ASP A 44 21.58 1.51 -9.01
N GLN A 45 21.13 0.36 -8.51
CA GLN A 45 20.51 -0.68 -9.33
C GLN A 45 19.16 -0.24 -9.91
N ALA A 46 18.30 0.45 -9.14
CA ALA A 46 17.00 0.94 -9.59
C ALA A 46 17.13 2.02 -10.68
N ILE A 47 18.02 3.00 -10.46
CA ILE A 47 18.37 4.05 -11.43
C ILE A 47 18.91 3.42 -12.73
N SER A 48 19.92 2.55 -12.62
CA SER A 48 20.54 1.88 -13.79
C SER A 48 19.53 1.01 -14.55
N SER A 49 18.69 0.28 -13.81
CA SER A 49 17.59 -0.51 -14.38
C SER A 49 16.63 0.39 -15.15
N GLY A 50 16.30 1.57 -14.62
CA GLY A 50 15.42 2.56 -15.24
C GLY A 50 15.83 3.09 -16.63
N VAL A 51 16.98 2.65 -17.16
CA VAL A 51 17.51 3.00 -18.48
C VAL A 51 17.47 1.80 -19.47
N GLN A 52 17.23 0.55 -19.02
CA GLN A 52 17.46 -0.64 -19.86
C GLN A 52 16.44 -1.80 -19.75
N SER A 53 15.62 -1.97 -20.80
CA SER A 53 15.03 -3.25 -21.26
C SER A 53 14.04 -4.01 -20.33
N ALA A 54 13.40 -5.07 -20.84
CA ALA A 54 12.31 -5.77 -20.15
C ALA A 54 12.67 -6.44 -18.80
N SER A 55 13.96 -6.62 -18.46
CA SER A 55 14.36 -7.13 -17.14
C SER A 55 14.30 -6.07 -16.04
N SER A 56 14.51 -4.78 -16.36
CA SER A 56 14.42 -3.69 -15.38
C SER A 56 13.00 -3.48 -14.86
N SER A 57 12.03 -3.75 -15.73
CA SER A 57 10.58 -3.70 -15.44
C SER A 57 10.26 -4.38 -14.12
N ARG A 58 10.91 -5.50 -13.77
CA ARG A 58 10.61 -6.27 -12.55
C ARG A 58 11.04 -5.61 -11.26
N LEU A 59 12.16 -4.88 -11.25
CA LEU A 59 12.62 -4.19 -10.04
C LEU A 59 11.66 -3.03 -9.73
N TRP A 60 11.32 -2.25 -10.76
CA TRP A 60 10.32 -1.20 -10.66
C TRP A 60 8.92 -1.73 -10.39
N GLU A 61 8.46 -2.81 -11.03
CA GLU A 61 7.21 -3.50 -10.70
C GLU A 61 7.13 -3.89 -9.22
N SER A 62 8.24 -4.35 -8.64
CA SER A 62 8.32 -4.74 -7.21
C SER A 62 8.33 -3.51 -6.29
N MET A 63 9.04 -2.43 -6.65
CA MET A 63 9.00 -1.16 -5.90
C MET A 63 7.60 -0.54 -5.92
N ILE A 64 7.03 -0.35 -7.10
CA ILE A 64 5.67 0.20 -7.31
C ILE A 64 4.62 -0.69 -6.63
N ALA A 65 4.82 -2.02 -6.60
CA ALA A 65 4.01 -2.94 -5.82
C ALA A 65 4.11 -2.68 -4.31
N MET A 66 5.32 -2.62 -3.74
CA MET A 66 5.52 -2.37 -2.31
C MET A 66 4.97 -1.01 -1.88
N GLY A 67 5.20 0.05 -2.66
CA GLY A 67 4.62 1.38 -2.39
C GLY A 67 3.10 1.35 -2.27
N ARG A 68 2.41 0.60 -3.14
CA ARG A 68 0.96 0.43 -3.09
C ARG A 68 0.46 -0.44 -1.94
N LEU A 69 1.31 -1.29 -1.36
CA LEU A 69 0.97 -2.02 -0.14
C LEU A 69 1.14 -1.11 1.08
N CYS A 70 2.26 -0.40 1.18
CA CYS A 70 2.53 0.55 2.26
C CYS A 70 1.51 1.71 2.31
N ASP A 71 1.06 2.22 1.16
CA ASP A 71 0.02 3.26 1.12
C ASP A 71 -1.34 2.80 1.69
N LEU A 72 -1.67 1.50 1.64
CA LEU A 72 -2.88 0.96 2.30
C LEU A 72 -2.75 0.96 3.83
N ASP A 73 -1.51 0.97 4.34
CA ASP A 73 -1.15 0.92 5.75
C ASP A 73 -0.83 2.33 6.30
N GLY A 74 -0.92 3.36 5.45
CA GLY A 74 -0.58 4.76 5.77
C GLY A 74 0.91 5.07 5.74
N ASP A 75 1.76 4.15 5.25
CA ASP A 75 3.21 4.30 5.16
C ASP A 75 3.63 4.83 3.78
N ASP A 76 4.20 6.04 3.74
CA ASP A 76 4.72 6.66 2.51
C ASP A 76 6.18 6.29 2.19
N THR A 77 6.84 5.49 3.03
CA THR A 77 8.27 5.14 2.90
C THR A 77 8.64 4.64 1.51
N TRP A 78 7.90 3.67 0.97
CA TRP A 78 8.20 3.12 -0.35
C TRP A 78 7.84 4.08 -1.50
N ARG A 79 6.87 4.97 -1.31
CA ARG A 79 6.54 6.07 -2.22
C ARG A 79 7.67 7.12 -2.26
N LEU A 80 8.28 7.44 -1.11
CA LEU A 80 9.49 8.27 -1.03
C LEU A 80 10.70 7.61 -1.72
N VAL A 81 10.92 6.29 -1.53
CA VAL A 81 11.95 5.52 -2.24
C VAL A 81 11.78 5.56 -3.76
N ILE A 82 10.54 5.42 -4.24
CA ILE A 82 10.21 5.53 -5.68
C ILE A 82 10.54 6.92 -6.21
N LEU A 83 10.22 7.99 -5.46
CA LEU A 83 10.57 9.36 -5.81
C LEU A 83 12.09 9.57 -5.87
N ASP A 84 12.84 9.15 -4.85
CA ASP A 84 14.30 9.26 -4.81
C ASP A 84 14.97 8.53 -6.00
N CYS A 85 14.43 7.39 -6.42
CA CYS A 85 14.92 6.65 -7.58
C CYS A 85 14.58 7.28 -8.95
N ILE A 86 13.66 8.26 -9.04
CA ILE A 86 13.38 9.03 -10.27
C ILE A 86 13.89 10.48 -10.23
N VAL A 87 14.16 11.04 -9.06
CA VAL A 87 14.77 12.37 -8.85
C VAL A 87 16.00 12.65 -9.74
N PRO A 88 16.93 11.71 -9.98
CA PRO A 88 18.06 11.93 -10.90
C PRO A 88 17.63 12.29 -12.34
N CYS A 89 16.52 11.72 -12.83
CA CYS A 89 15.95 12.07 -14.13
C CYS A 89 15.34 13.49 -14.12
N PHE A 90 14.84 13.95 -12.98
CA PHE A 90 14.21 15.27 -12.83
C PHE A 90 15.25 16.38 -12.61
N ARG A 91 16.35 16.09 -11.90
CA ARG A 91 17.41 17.06 -11.56
C ARG A 91 18.10 17.64 -12.80
N SER A 92 18.30 16.83 -13.84
CA SER A 92 18.86 17.28 -15.13
C SER A 92 17.86 18.10 -15.96
N LEU A 93 16.61 17.65 -16.09
CA LEU A 93 15.58 18.36 -16.86
C LEU A 93 15.21 19.71 -16.25
N SER A 94 14.92 19.76 -14.95
CA SER A 94 14.57 21.01 -14.23
C SER A 94 15.66 22.08 -14.35
N THR A 95 16.93 21.68 -14.29
CA THR A 95 18.07 22.60 -14.45
C THR A 95 18.15 23.15 -15.89
N ARG A 96 17.84 22.34 -16.90
CA ARG A 96 17.77 22.78 -18.30
C ARG A 96 16.61 23.77 -18.51
N ILE A 97 15.40 23.42 -18.09
CA ILE A 97 14.20 24.26 -18.30
C ILE A 97 14.33 25.59 -17.55
N SER A 98 14.79 25.59 -16.30
CA SER A 98 15.02 26.82 -15.52
C SER A 98 16.02 27.78 -16.20
N ARG A 99 17.04 27.25 -16.88
CA ARG A 99 18.00 28.05 -17.66
C ARG A 99 17.39 28.54 -18.99
N ASP A 100 16.72 27.66 -19.72
CA ASP A 100 16.29 27.91 -21.10
C ASP A 100 15.02 28.78 -21.18
N PHE A 101 14.19 28.79 -20.12
CA PHE A 101 12.93 29.54 -20.02
C PHE A 101 12.90 30.55 -18.84
N GLN A 102 14.01 30.70 -18.10
CA GLN A 102 14.15 31.61 -16.95
C GLN A 102 13.22 31.39 -15.74
N VAL A 103 12.47 30.28 -15.72
CA VAL A 103 11.54 29.91 -14.63
C VAL A 103 12.29 29.47 -13.36
N GLU A 104 11.71 29.74 -12.19
CA GLU A 104 12.31 29.36 -10.91
C GLU A 104 12.49 27.84 -10.76
N ARG A 105 13.70 27.46 -10.35
CA ARG A 105 14.09 26.04 -10.28
C ARG A 105 13.37 25.29 -9.16
N GLU A 106 13.07 25.96 -8.04
CA GLU A 106 12.36 25.33 -6.91
C GLU A 106 10.87 25.11 -7.24
N GLU A 107 10.24 26.02 -8.00
CA GLU A 107 8.87 25.86 -8.54
C GLU A 107 8.76 24.67 -9.49
N ILE A 108 9.59 24.61 -10.55
CA ILE A 108 9.60 23.48 -11.50
C ILE A 108 9.75 22.15 -10.74
N ARG A 109 10.70 22.07 -9.80
CA ARG A 109 10.98 20.83 -9.06
C ARG A 109 9.81 20.41 -8.17
N SER A 110 9.13 21.37 -7.55
CA SER A 110 7.94 21.11 -6.72
C SER A 110 6.77 20.61 -7.58
N ALA A 111 6.51 21.25 -8.72
CA ALA A 111 5.48 20.80 -9.67
C ALA A 111 5.81 19.41 -10.26
N MET A 112 7.08 19.11 -10.55
CA MET A 112 7.51 17.78 -11.01
C MET A 112 7.21 16.67 -9.98
N VAL A 113 7.36 16.94 -8.67
CA VAL A 113 7.00 15.97 -7.63
C VAL A 113 5.47 15.86 -7.48
N ALA A 114 4.75 16.99 -7.50
CA ALA A 114 3.29 17.00 -7.42
C ALA A 114 2.64 16.19 -8.55
N ALA A 115 2.99 16.48 -9.82
CA ALA A 115 2.47 15.74 -10.97
C ALA A 115 2.88 14.25 -11.00
N ALA A 116 4.02 13.89 -10.40
CA ALA A 116 4.39 12.49 -10.20
C ALA A 116 3.52 11.80 -9.14
N LEU A 117 3.15 12.51 -8.06
CA LEU A 117 2.27 12.00 -7.01
C LEU A 117 0.79 11.91 -7.46
N GLU A 118 0.29 12.91 -8.20
CA GLU A 118 -1.04 12.87 -8.84
C GLU A 118 -1.18 11.64 -9.77
N VAL A 119 -0.12 11.32 -10.53
CA VAL A 119 -0.08 10.10 -11.35
C VAL A 119 0.03 8.83 -10.49
N TRP A 120 0.79 8.86 -9.41
CA TRP A 120 0.89 7.72 -8.49
C TRP A 120 -0.50 7.36 -7.94
N GLU A 121 -1.22 8.33 -7.39
CA GLU A 121 -2.57 8.16 -6.83
C GLU A 121 -3.58 7.74 -7.91
N SER A 122 -3.68 8.48 -9.02
CA SER A 122 -4.61 8.17 -10.11
C SER A 122 -4.31 6.86 -10.85
N THR A 123 -3.11 6.29 -10.70
CA THR A 123 -2.78 4.95 -11.24
C THR A 123 -3.05 3.81 -10.27
N ALA A 124 -3.30 4.07 -8.97
CA ALA A 124 -3.46 3.03 -7.94
C ALA A 124 -4.48 1.95 -8.35
N MET A 125 -5.60 2.39 -8.93
CA MET A 125 -6.63 1.54 -9.53
C MET A 125 -6.31 1.21 -11.00
N GLY A 126 -6.42 -0.07 -11.37
CA GLY A 126 -6.46 -0.56 -12.75
C GLY A 126 -5.17 -0.48 -13.59
N VAL A 127 -4.17 0.33 -13.21
CA VAL A 127 -2.92 0.47 -13.98
C VAL A 127 -1.86 -0.50 -13.49
N SER A 128 -1.37 -1.34 -14.40
CA SER A 128 -0.29 -2.31 -14.16
C SER A 128 1.01 -1.61 -13.69
N PRO A 129 1.65 -2.05 -12.59
CA PRO A 129 2.83 -1.42 -11.98
C PRO A 129 3.94 -1.01 -12.95
N ARG A 130 4.19 -1.83 -13.98
CA ARG A 130 5.23 -1.60 -14.99
C ARG A 130 5.15 -0.24 -15.70
N HIS A 131 3.95 0.34 -15.81
CA HIS A 131 3.72 1.60 -16.52
C HIS A 131 3.70 2.83 -15.59
N VAL A 132 3.69 2.63 -14.28
CA VAL A 132 3.43 3.71 -13.30
C VAL A 132 4.59 4.69 -13.30
N ARG A 133 5.83 4.19 -13.10
CA ARG A 133 7.06 4.99 -13.17
C ARG A 133 7.13 5.83 -14.45
N ASP A 134 6.90 5.22 -15.61
CA ASP A 134 7.03 5.92 -16.89
C ASP A 134 5.93 6.98 -17.08
N ARG A 135 4.72 6.76 -16.54
CA ARG A 135 3.67 7.80 -16.46
C ARG A 135 4.05 8.93 -15.50
N MET A 136 4.60 8.62 -14.31
CA MET A 136 5.04 9.62 -13.32
C MET A 136 6.13 10.52 -13.92
N VAL A 137 7.13 9.91 -14.56
CA VAL A 137 8.20 10.63 -15.25
C VAL A 137 7.65 11.45 -16.42
N LYS A 138 6.72 10.91 -17.20
CA LYS A 138 6.06 11.64 -18.29
C LYS A 138 5.31 12.88 -17.78
N ALA A 139 4.45 12.74 -16.77
CA ALA A 139 3.66 13.87 -16.26
C ALA A 139 4.54 14.95 -15.60
N ALA A 140 5.57 14.54 -14.85
CA ALA A 140 6.57 15.46 -14.33
C ALA A 140 7.29 16.22 -15.46
N PHE A 141 7.62 15.55 -16.57
CA PHE A 141 8.22 16.22 -17.73
C PHE A 141 7.22 17.17 -18.41
N GLU A 142 5.97 16.76 -18.61
CA GLU A 142 4.92 17.58 -19.23
C GLU A 142 4.59 18.83 -18.42
N VAL A 143 4.51 18.76 -17.08
CA VAL A 143 4.28 19.95 -16.25
C VAL A 143 5.48 20.89 -16.23
N ALA A 144 6.71 20.36 -16.23
CA ALA A 144 7.92 21.16 -16.28
C ALA A 144 8.04 21.94 -17.61
N PHE A 145 7.73 21.30 -18.75
CA PHE A 145 7.67 22.00 -20.04
C PHE A 145 6.50 22.99 -20.11
N ARG A 146 5.36 22.69 -19.50
CA ARG A 146 4.22 23.62 -19.40
C ARG A 146 4.62 24.91 -18.69
N LEU A 147 5.26 24.81 -17.51
CA LEU A 147 5.75 25.96 -16.74
C LEU A 147 6.76 26.79 -17.53
N GLY A 148 7.72 26.14 -18.20
CA GLY A 148 8.66 26.82 -19.10
C GLY A 148 7.97 27.63 -20.19
N ASN A 149 6.94 27.07 -20.82
CA ASN A 149 6.20 27.73 -21.88
C ASN A 149 5.31 28.89 -21.37
N THR A 150 4.71 28.78 -20.17
CA THR A 150 3.84 29.83 -19.61
C THR A 150 4.57 31.11 -19.18
N THR A 151 5.90 31.08 -19.06
CA THR A 151 6.73 32.27 -18.79
C THR A 151 7.26 32.90 -20.09
N SER A 152 6.93 32.34 -21.26
CA SER A 152 7.10 33.02 -22.54
C SER A 152 6.00 34.09 -22.71
N PRO A 153 6.30 35.30 -23.24
CA PRO A 153 5.29 36.33 -23.43
C PRO A 153 4.16 35.86 -24.35
N GLU A 154 2.93 36.24 -23.98
CA GLU A 154 1.70 35.60 -24.41
C GLU A 154 1.41 35.72 -25.92
N TYR A 155 0.82 34.65 -26.48
CA TYR A 155 -0.21 34.78 -27.51
C TYR A 155 -1.49 34.13 -26.98
N SER A 156 -2.52 34.94 -26.76
CA SER A 156 -3.83 34.50 -26.27
C SER A 156 -4.59 33.72 -27.35
N MET A 157 -5.34 32.72 -26.90
CA MET A 157 -6.63 32.32 -27.48
C MET A 157 -7.54 31.83 -26.35
N ASP A 158 -8.82 32.22 -26.40
CA ASP A 158 -9.78 32.04 -25.31
C ASP A 158 -10.53 30.68 -25.34
N ASP A 159 -11.07 30.33 -24.18
CA ASP A 159 -12.30 29.56 -23.88
C ASP A 159 -12.71 28.27 -24.63
N VAL A 160 -13.20 27.29 -23.84
CA VAL A 160 -14.56 26.71 -23.95
C VAL A 160 -14.93 25.99 -22.62
N GLU A 161 -16.22 25.96 -22.30
CA GLU A 161 -16.77 25.64 -20.96
C GLU A 161 -17.24 24.18 -20.71
N ILE A 162 -17.18 23.76 -19.43
CA ILE A 162 -18.23 23.11 -18.59
C ILE A 162 -18.77 21.67 -18.86
N LEU A 163 -18.52 20.80 -17.85
CA LEU A 163 -19.33 19.72 -17.23
C LEU A 163 -20.17 18.68 -18.02
N ALA A 164 -20.05 17.40 -17.61
CA ALA A 164 -21.18 16.55 -17.20
C ALA A 164 -20.73 15.28 -16.41
N GLN A 165 -21.52 14.84 -15.42
CA GLN A 165 -21.49 13.48 -14.82
C GLN A 165 -22.57 12.58 -15.45
N PRO A 166 -22.49 11.25 -15.25
CA PRO A 166 -23.71 10.53 -14.84
C PRO A 166 -23.50 9.40 -13.79
N GLU A 167 -24.62 8.92 -13.25
CA GLU A 167 -24.78 7.80 -12.30
C GLU A 167 -25.91 6.86 -12.86
N ILE A 168 -26.65 5.94 -12.21
CA ILE A 168 -26.93 5.55 -10.81
C ILE A 168 -27.26 4.01 -10.79
N PHE A 169 -27.41 3.41 -9.59
CA PHE A 169 -28.24 2.22 -9.24
C PHE A 169 -27.75 0.77 -9.53
N ALA A 170 -27.20 0.16 -8.47
CA ALA A 170 -27.77 -0.93 -7.65
C ALA A 170 -28.71 -2.02 -8.23
N GLN A 171 -28.54 -3.27 -7.73
CA GLN A 171 -29.64 -4.09 -7.20
C GLN A 171 -29.17 -5.17 -6.20
N ASP A 172 -30.06 -5.55 -5.27
CA ASP A 172 -29.77 -6.39 -4.10
C ASP A 172 -29.96 -7.90 -4.31
N SER A 173 -29.54 -8.70 -3.31
CA SER A 173 -30.06 -10.06 -3.09
C SER A 173 -30.48 -10.24 -1.62
N THR A 174 -31.62 -10.87 -1.39
CA THR A 174 -32.35 -10.80 -0.11
C THR A 174 -31.86 -11.81 0.94
N LEU A 175 -31.06 -11.31 1.88
CA LEU A 175 -31.10 -11.78 3.27
C LEU A 175 -32.10 -10.93 4.07
N SER A 176 -32.57 -11.44 5.22
CA SER A 176 -33.51 -10.72 6.09
C SER A 176 -32.81 -9.53 6.76
N ALA A 177 -32.88 -8.35 6.14
CA ALA A 177 -32.13 -7.15 6.54
C ALA A 177 -32.32 -6.74 8.01
N SER A 178 -33.45 -7.08 8.64
CA SER A 178 -33.76 -6.81 10.05
C SER A 178 -32.85 -7.50 11.07
N SER A 179 -31.99 -8.44 10.67
CA SER A 179 -31.01 -9.11 11.54
C SER A 179 -29.55 -8.83 11.17
N ILE A 180 -29.29 -7.89 10.26
CA ILE A 180 -27.94 -7.48 9.87
C ILE A 180 -27.66 -6.10 10.47
N ILE A 181 -26.87 -6.06 11.55
CA ILE A 181 -26.34 -4.79 12.06
C ILE A 181 -25.21 -4.36 11.12
N ASP A 182 -25.48 -3.32 10.33
CA ASP A 182 -24.44 -2.60 9.62
C ASP A 182 -23.63 -1.76 10.61
N ILE A 183 -22.33 -2.05 10.71
CA ILE A 183 -21.41 -1.35 11.61
C ILE A 183 -21.26 0.12 11.18
N ALA A 184 -21.35 0.43 9.88
CA ALA A 184 -21.29 1.81 9.39
C ALA A 184 -22.53 2.65 9.75
N SER A 185 -23.62 2.03 10.20
CA SER A 185 -24.81 2.71 10.71
C SER A 185 -24.72 3.09 12.21
N ILE A 186 -23.73 2.55 12.93
CA ILE A 186 -23.53 2.77 14.36
C ILE A 186 -22.85 4.12 14.57
N ARG A 187 -23.52 5.02 15.31
CA ARG A 187 -23.02 6.39 15.57
C ARG A 187 -21.97 6.46 16.68
N ASP A 188 -21.81 5.38 17.43
CA ASP A 188 -20.86 5.23 18.52
C ASP A 188 -19.66 4.41 18.02
N ALA A 189 -18.49 5.05 17.92
CA ALA A 189 -17.29 4.44 17.39
C ALA A 189 -16.78 3.30 18.29
N ASP A 190 -16.87 3.46 19.61
CA ASP A 190 -16.44 2.45 20.60
C ASP A 190 -17.26 1.17 20.43
N ALA A 191 -18.59 1.31 20.29
CA ALA A 191 -19.50 0.18 20.05
C ALA A 191 -19.33 -0.46 18.66
N ALA A 192 -19.04 0.35 17.63
CA ALA A 192 -18.77 -0.14 16.27
C ALA A 192 -17.49 -0.99 16.22
N GLU A 193 -16.44 -0.55 16.91
CA GLU A 193 -15.16 -1.24 17.05
C GLU A 193 -15.30 -2.53 17.87
N GLN A 194 -16.02 -2.48 19.01
CA GLN A 194 -16.30 -3.65 19.85
C GLN A 194 -17.01 -4.76 19.06
N LEU A 195 -18.09 -4.42 18.34
CA LEU A 195 -18.82 -5.36 17.50
C LEU A 195 -17.96 -5.87 16.32
N GLY A 196 -16.97 -5.11 15.87
CA GLY A 196 -15.94 -5.58 14.95
C GLY A 196 -15.09 -6.71 15.55
N GLY A 197 -14.50 -6.48 16.72
CA GLY A 197 -13.72 -7.48 17.46
C GLY A 197 -14.53 -8.72 17.80
N GLU A 198 -15.71 -8.55 18.40
CA GLU A 198 -16.59 -9.66 18.77
C GLU A 198 -16.99 -10.54 17.56
N ARG A 199 -17.24 -9.94 16.39
CA ARG A 199 -17.55 -10.69 15.16
C ARG A 199 -16.37 -11.49 14.63
N VAL A 200 -15.13 -10.99 14.76
CA VAL A 200 -13.92 -11.75 14.44
C VAL A 200 -13.78 -12.93 15.41
N GLY A 201 -13.94 -12.68 16.71
CA GLY A 201 -13.93 -13.72 17.73
C GLY A 201 -14.94 -14.84 17.47
N ALA A 202 -16.20 -14.48 17.26
CA ALA A 202 -17.28 -15.40 16.96
C ALA A 202 -17.01 -16.23 15.70
N LEU A 203 -16.45 -15.61 14.64
CA LEU A 203 -16.08 -16.29 13.40
C LEU A 203 -14.98 -17.34 13.63
N PHE A 204 -13.89 -16.98 14.32
CA PHE A 204 -12.81 -17.93 14.60
C PHE A 204 -13.24 -19.07 15.55
N GLN A 205 -14.19 -18.83 16.45
CA GLN A 205 -14.81 -19.87 17.27
C GLN A 205 -15.68 -20.82 16.43
N VAL A 206 -16.56 -20.30 15.57
CA VAL A 206 -17.44 -21.11 14.71
C VAL A 206 -16.65 -21.93 13.68
N LEU A 207 -15.50 -21.42 13.22
CA LEU A 207 -14.57 -22.15 12.34
C LEU A 207 -13.68 -23.16 13.09
N GLY A 208 -13.73 -23.24 14.42
CA GLY A 208 -12.91 -24.16 15.22
C GLY A 208 -11.42 -23.81 15.18
N HIS A 209 -11.07 -22.53 15.10
CA HIS A 209 -9.69 -22.03 15.00
C HIS A 209 -9.29 -21.12 16.18
N PHE A 210 -10.18 -20.92 17.16
CA PHE A 210 -9.96 -20.02 18.28
C PHE A 210 -8.77 -20.39 19.19
N ASP A 211 -8.38 -21.66 19.29
CA ASP A 211 -7.18 -22.03 20.07
C ASP A 211 -5.87 -21.53 19.42
N VAL A 212 -5.83 -21.37 18.09
CA VAL A 212 -4.71 -20.73 17.38
C VAL A 212 -4.70 -19.23 17.65
N LEU A 213 -5.90 -18.61 17.68
CA LEU A 213 -6.09 -17.20 17.98
C LEU A 213 -5.68 -16.85 19.41
N ARG A 214 -6.05 -17.69 20.39
CA ARG A 214 -5.59 -17.55 21.79
C ARG A 214 -4.06 -17.62 21.89
N GLY A 215 -3.42 -18.56 21.18
CA GLY A 215 -1.95 -18.63 21.12
C GLY A 215 -1.28 -17.40 20.49
N PHE A 216 -1.97 -16.67 19.61
CA PHE A 216 -1.52 -15.36 19.12
C PHE A 216 -1.73 -14.25 20.17
N HIS A 217 -2.89 -14.20 20.84
CA HIS A 217 -3.19 -13.26 21.92
C HIS A 217 -2.22 -13.39 23.11
N ASP A 218 -1.91 -14.62 23.54
CA ASP A 218 -0.93 -14.90 24.59
C ASP A 218 0.48 -14.42 24.17
N GLY A 219 0.79 -14.49 22.87
CA GLY A 219 1.99 -13.89 22.29
C GLY A 219 2.04 -12.37 22.46
N LEU A 220 0.92 -11.67 22.23
CA LEU A 220 0.79 -10.22 22.45
C LEU A 220 0.92 -9.87 23.93
N ARG A 221 0.15 -10.54 24.80
CA ARG A 221 0.14 -10.31 26.27
C ARG A 221 1.49 -10.57 26.93
N THR A 222 2.30 -11.47 26.39
CA THR A 222 3.68 -11.73 26.85
C THR A 222 4.73 -10.81 26.21
N GLY A 223 4.36 -9.97 25.25
CA GLY A 223 5.28 -9.16 24.45
C GLY A 223 6.21 -9.97 23.53
N SER A 224 5.99 -11.28 23.41
CA SER A 224 6.74 -12.18 22.51
C SER A 224 6.27 -12.07 21.04
N ARG A 225 5.13 -11.42 20.82
CA ARG A 225 4.66 -10.89 19.53
C ARG A 225 4.19 -9.44 19.72
N LYS A 226 4.03 -8.73 18.61
CA LYS A 226 3.43 -7.39 18.55
C LYS A 226 2.43 -7.37 17.39
N GLY A 227 1.29 -6.70 17.56
CA GLY A 227 0.38 -6.39 16.45
C GLY A 227 0.93 -5.24 15.61
N SER A 228 0.63 -5.23 14.31
CA SER A 228 1.22 -4.30 13.33
C SER A 228 0.65 -2.88 13.39
N VAL A 229 -0.38 -2.65 14.22
CA VAL A 229 -1.02 -1.33 14.42
C VAL A 229 -0.02 -0.34 15.01
N SER A 230 0.23 0.78 14.32
CA SER A 230 1.23 1.77 14.72
C SER A 230 0.83 2.54 15.99
N GLN A 231 1.82 3.08 16.71
CA GLN A 231 1.58 3.78 17.98
C GLN A 231 0.69 5.02 17.83
N ALA A 232 0.79 5.73 16.69
CA ALA A 232 -0.07 6.88 16.39
C ALA A 232 -1.56 6.48 16.25
N VAL A 233 -1.83 5.32 15.64
CA VAL A 233 -3.19 4.77 15.52
C VAL A 233 -3.71 4.32 16.87
N ARG A 234 -2.90 3.63 17.69
CA ARG A 234 -3.25 3.26 19.08
C ARG A 234 -3.66 4.47 19.93
N THR A 235 -3.03 5.63 19.74
CA THR A 235 -3.42 6.87 20.44
C THR A 235 -4.67 7.56 19.90
N GLY A 236 -5.19 7.16 18.73
CA GLY A 236 -6.49 7.60 18.23
C GLY A 236 -7.67 6.74 18.71
N LEU A 237 -7.43 5.46 18.98
CA LEU A 237 -8.43 4.46 19.42
C LEU A 237 -8.73 4.58 20.93
N SER A 238 -9.22 5.77 21.32
CA SER A 238 -9.27 6.26 22.70
C SER A 238 -10.50 5.82 23.50
N ARG A 239 -10.79 4.52 23.57
CA ARG A 239 -11.78 4.01 24.55
C ARG A 239 -11.27 4.25 25.98
N SER A 240 -12.08 4.87 26.82
CA SER A 240 -11.69 5.22 28.21
C SER A 240 -11.65 4.05 29.20
N TRP A 241 -11.91 2.81 28.75
CA TRP A 241 -12.07 1.62 29.59
C TRP A 241 -11.16 0.43 29.17
N ILE A 242 -10.36 0.57 28.11
CA ILE A 242 -9.45 -0.49 27.64
C ILE A 242 -8.18 -0.55 28.52
N SER A 243 -7.78 -1.76 28.90
CA SER A 243 -6.74 -1.98 29.92
C SER A 243 -5.30 -1.90 29.39
N ASP A 244 -5.06 -2.21 28.11
CA ASP A 244 -3.75 -2.05 27.47
C ASP A 244 -3.88 -1.75 25.96
N PRO A 245 -3.61 -0.50 25.52
CA PRO A 245 -3.59 -0.13 24.10
C PRO A 245 -2.56 -0.89 23.23
N ASN A 246 -1.69 -1.72 23.82
CA ASN A 246 -0.75 -2.53 23.05
C ASN A 246 -1.33 -3.84 22.49
N LEU A 247 -2.54 -4.21 22.91
CA LEU A 247 -3.25 -5.41 22.46
C LEU A 247 -4.14 -5.16 21.23
N TYR A 248 -3.96 -4.03 20.53
CA TYR A 248 -4.52 -3.81 19.20
C TYR A 248 -3.67 -4.46 18.10
N TYR A 249 -4.33 -5.12 17.17
CA TYR A 249 -3.71 -5.74 15.99
C TYR A 249 -4.65 -5.65 14.76
N TYR A 250 -4.11 -5.82 13.55
CA TYR A 250 -4.90 -5.89 12.32
C TYR A 250 -5.39 -7.33 12.09
N VAL A 251 -6.60 -7.53 11.57
CA VAL A 251 -7.11 -8.87 11.24
C VAL A 251 -6.17 -9.64 10.30
N SER A 252 -5.37 -8.95 9.47
CA SER A 252 -4.29 -9.55 8.66
C SER A 252 -3.19 -10.22 9.49
N ASP A 253 -2.88 -9.73 10.70
CA ASP A 253 -1.83 -10.25 11.59
C ASP A 253 -2.11 -11.69 12.07
N LEU A 254 -3.36 -12.15 11.94
CA LEU A 254 -3.78 -13.53 12.22
C LEU A 254 -3.41 -14.53 11.12
N TYR A 255 -3.01 -14.05 9.95
CA TYR A 255 -2.67 -14.86 8.78
C TYR A 255 -1.16 -14.77 8.48
N PRO A 256 -0.57 -15.74 7.76
CA PRO A 256 0.80 -15.59 7.29
C PRO A 256 0.91 -14.42 6.30
N SER A 257 1.90 -13.54 6.47
CA SER A 257 2.12 -12.36 5.62
C SER A 257 2.09 -12.69 4.11
N PHE A 258 2.61 -13.87 3.73
CA PHE A 258 2.62 -14.37 2.35
C PHE A 258 2.28 -15.86 2.19
N ILE A 259 1.29 -16.16 1.33
CA ILE A 259 0.95 -17.52 0.87
C ILE A 259 1.52 -17.81 -0.52
N GLY A 260 1.42 -19.07 -0.97
CA GLY A 260 1.81 -19.46 -2.32
C GLY A 260 0.78 -19.08 -3.39
N LEU A 261 1.23 -19.09 -4.64
CA LEU A 261 0.37 -18.79 -5.81
C LEU A 261 -0.79 -19.77 -5.99
N ARG A 262 -0.62 -21.03 -5.59
CA ARG A 262 -1.65 -22.06 -5.73
C ARG A 262 -2.81 -21.81 -4.78
N GLU A 263 -2.50 -21.45 -3.55
CA GLU A 263 -3.42 -21.11 -2.48
C GLU A 263 -4.15 -19.80 -2.84
N ALA A 264 -3.41 -18.77 -3.28
CA ALA A 264 -3.98 -17.52 -3.74
C ALA A 264 -4.90 -17.70 -4.97
N ALA A 265 -4.50 -18.51 -5.96
CA ALA A 265 -5.33 -18.83 -7.12
C ALA A 265 -6.63 -19.55 -6.71
N GLY A 266 -6.56 -20.45 -5.72
CA GLY A 266 -7.72 -21.09 -5.10
C GLY A 266 -8.68 -20.07 -4.50
N VAL A 267 -8.19 -19.16 -3.65
CA VAL A 267 -9.01 -18.07 -3.07
C VAL A 267 -9.59 -17.16 -4.16
N MET A 268 -8.81 -16.82 -5.20
CA MET A 268 -9.29 -16.06 -6.35
C MET A 268 -10.38 -16.78 -7.16
N GLY A 269 -10.50 -18.11 -7.07
CA GLY A 269 -11.42 -18.92 -7.88
C GLY A 269 -10.90 -19.22 -9.30
N ILE A 270 -9.57 -19.23 -9.50
CA ILE A 270 -8.94 -19.46 -10.80
C ILE A 270 -7.94 -20.62 -10.77
N ALA A 271 -7.70 -21.24 -11.92
CA ALA A 271 -6.64 -22.24 -12.05
C ALA A 271 -5.25 -21.62 -11.84
N GLU A 272 -4.37 -22.32 -11.12
CA GLU A 272 -2.98 -21.91 -10.88
C GLU A 272 -2.23 -21.57 -12.19
N SER A 273 -2.47 -22.33 -13.25
CA SER A 273 -1.90 -22.09 -14.60
C SER A 273 -2.40 -20.78 -15.24
N ALA A 274 -3.60 -20.32 -14.91
CA ALA A 274 -4.13 -19.02 -15.33
C ALA A 274 -3.51 -17.89 -14.50
N ALA A 275 -3.32 -18.08 -13.19
CA ALA A 275 -2.58 -17.13 -12.35
C ALA A 275 -1.13 -16.95 -12.83
N TYR A 276 -0.43 -18.05 -13.14
CA TYR A 276 0.89 -18.05 -13.79
C TYR A 276 0.92 -17.38 -15.18
N ARG A 277 -0.22 -17.30 -15.90
CA ARG A 277 -0.33 -16.53 -17.15
C ARG A 277 -0.49 -15.03 -16.87
N LEU A 278 -1.40 -14.67 -15.96
CA LEU A 278 -1.65 -13.28 -15.57
C LEU A 278 -0.39 -12.61 -15.01
N ILE A 279 0.36 -13.29 -14.14
CA ILE A 279 1.64 -12.78 -13.62
C ILE A 279 2.66 -12.57 -14.75
N ARG A 280 2.82 -13.54 -15.64
CA ARG A 280 3.74 -13.40 -16.80
C ARG A 280 3.32 -12.34 -17.81
N ALA A 281 2.02 -12.01 -17.87
CA ALA A 281 1.49 -10.91 -18.67
C ALA A 281 1.52 -9.56 -17.94
N GLY A 282 1.88 -9.51 -16.66
CA GLY A 282 1.79 -8.32 -15.79
C GLY A 282 0.36 -7.84 -15.52
N GLN A 283 -0.62 -8.76 -15.63
CA GLN A 283 -2.07 -8.53 -15.51
C GLN A 283 -2.65 -9.15 -14.23
N PHE A 284 -1.81 -9.61 -13.31
CA PHE A 284 -2.26 -10.12 -12.01
C PHE A 284 -2.67 -8.93 -11.12
N PRO A 285 -3.79 -9.01 -10.37
CA PRO A 285 -4.42 -7.81 -9.78
C PRO A 285 -3.69 -7.26 -8.54
N PHE A 286 -2.74 -8.00 -7.98
CA PHE A 286 -1.93 -7.60 -6.82
C PHE A 286 -0.50 -8.15 -6.95
N PRO A 287 0.45 -7.72 -6.08
CA PRO A 287 1.85 -8.12 -6.17
C PRO A 287 2.09 -9.63 -6.09
N ALA A 288 3.05 -10.12 -6.87
CA ALA A 288 3.48 -11.51 -6.88
C ALA A 288 5.01 -11.63 -6.88
N ALA A 289 5.61 -11.73 -5.69
CA ALA A 289 7.05 -11.89 -5.52
C ALA A 289 7.51 -13.29 -5.95
N ARG A 290 8.64 -13.42 -6.65
CA ARG A 290 9.12 -14.73 -7.12
C ARG A 290 10.06 -15.41 -6.11
N ALA A 291 9.49 -16.22 -5.22
CA ALA A 291 10.27 -17.05 -4.29
C ALA A 291 10.77 -18.35 -4.96
N GLY A 292 12.02 -18.33 -5.43
CA GLY A 292 12.70 -19.50 -6.00
C GLY A 292 12.01 -20.05 -7.26
N ARG A 293 11.34 -21.20 -7.12
CA ARG A 293 10.57 -21.84 -8.21
C ARG A 293 9.10 -21.38 -8.29
N GLY A 294 8.55 -20.84 -7.20
CA GLY A 294 7.16 -20.41 -7.10
C GLY A 294 6.98 -18.88 -7.15
N TYR A 295 5.76 -18.45 -6.87
CA TYR A 295 5.44 -17.08 -6.50
C TYR A 295 4.79 -17.05 -5.11
N LYS A 296 5.09 -15.99 -4.34
CA LYS A 296 4.53 -15.64 -3.03
C LYS A 296 3.62 -14.43 -3.20
N ILE A 297 2.46 -14.47 -2.54
CA ILE A 297 1.37 -13.50 -2.64
C ILE A 297 1.08 -12.94 -1.25
N SER A 298 1.02 -11.62 -1.10
CA SER A 298 0.61 -10.97 0.16
C SER A 298 -0.84 -11.34 0.50
N VAL A 299 -1.09 -11.80 1.74
CA VAL A 299 -2.45 -12.10 2.18
C VAL A 299 -3.27 -10.83 2.34
N LYS A 300 -2.69 -9.74 2.83
CA LYS A 300 -3.35 -8.42 2.95
C LYS A 300 -3.85 -7.91 1.59
N ALA A 301 -3.03 -8.03 0.53
CA ALA A 301 -3.43 -7.68 -0.83
C ALA A 301 -4.56 -8.58 -1.39
N LEU A 302 -4.59 -9.85 -0.99
CA LEU A 302 -5.63 -10.80 -1.36
C LEU A 302 -6.94 -10.58 -0.59
N MET A 303 -6.88 -10.18 0.68
CA MET A 303 -8.02 -9.73 1.49
C MET A 303 -8.67 -8.50 0.86
N HIS A 304 -7.86 -7.48 0.54
CA HIS A 304 -8.32 -6.28 -0.16
C HIS A 304 -8.98 -6.61 -1.51
N PHE A 305 -8.37 -7.47 -2.34
CA PHE A 305 -8.97 -7.93 -3.61
C PHE A 305 -10.30 -8.69 -3.43
N LYS A 306 -10.56 -9.25 -2.24
CA LYS A 306 -11.83 -9.91 -1.89
C LYS A 306 -12.81 -9.01 -1.16
N ASN A 307 -12.49 -7.72 -0.99
CA ASN A 307 -13.24 -6.77 -0.16
C ASN A 307 -13.43 -7.27 1.28
N ILE A 308 -12.47 -8.06 1.79
CA ILE A 308 -12.40 -8.45 3.20
C ILE A 308 -11.75 -7.29 3.94
N PRO A 309 -12.45 -6.61 4.87
CA PRO A 309 -11.88 -5.47 5.59
C PRO A 309 -10.78 -5.93 6.54
N ASP A 310 -9.64 -5.26 6.49
CA ASP A 310 -8.55 -5.46 7.45
C ASP A 310 -8.79 -4.58 8.68
N ALA A 311 -9.76 -4.96 9.51
CA ALA A 311 -10.15 -4.20 10.68
C ALA A 311 -9.05 -4.21 11.74
N ILE A 312 -8.95 -3.11 12.49
CA ILE A 312 -8.21 -3.09 13.75
C ILE A 312 -9.14 -3.64 14.84
N VAL A 313 -8.63 -4.57 15.65
CA VAL A 313 -9.38 -5.21 16.74
C VAL A 313 -8.56 -5.27 18.01
N HIS A 314 -9.23 -5.19 19.16
CA HIS A 314 -8.63 -5.42 20.47
C HIS A 314 -8.76 -6.89 20.88
N VAL A 315 -7.73 -7.46 21.51
CA VAL A 315 -7.72 -8.85 22.01
C VAL A 315 -8.99 -9.19 22.81
N ASP A 316 -9.37 -8.35 23.77
CA ASP A 316 -10.44 -8.71 24.71
C ASP A 316 -11.83 -8.75 24.04
N ASP A 317 -12.12 -7.87 23.07
CA ASP A 317 -13.38 -7.92 22.31
C ASP A 317 -13.47 -9.22 21.46
N VAL A 318 -12.34 -9.62 20.87
CA VAL A 318 -12.22 -10.86 20.10
C VAL A 318 -12.40 -12.09 21.00
N GLU A 319 -11.91 -12.07 22.24
CA GLU A 319 -12.16 -13.16 23.18
C GLU A 319 -13.62 -13.18 23.69
N ASN A 320 -14.22 -12.02 23.97
CA ASN A 320 -15.63 -11.90 24.35
C ASN A 320 -16.58 -12.47 23.28
N GLY A 321 -16.36 -12.13 22.01
CA GLY A 321 -17.16 -12.66 20.91
C GLY A 321 -17.02 -14.17 20.69
N ALA A 322 -15.82 -14.70 20.89
CA ALA A 322 -15.58 -16.15 20.85
C ALA A 322 -16.25 -16.89 22.02
N LEU A 323 -16.18 -16.34 23.24
CA LEU A 323 -16.90 -16.86 24.40
C LEU A 323 -18.42 -16.89 24.15
N HIS A 324 -18.98 -15.80 23.62
CA HIS A 324 -20.40 -15.72 23.26
C HIS A 324 -20.79 -16.79 22.22
N ALA A 325 -20.02 -16.94 21.15
CA ALA A 325 -20.25 -17.95 20.11
C ALA A 325 -20.06 -19.40 20.60
N SER A 326 -19.27 -19.62 21.66
CA SER A 326 -19.14 -20.93 22.31
C SER A 326 -20.34 -21.34 23.16
N GLY A 327 -21.29 -20.42 23.38
CA GLY A 327 -22.45 -20.62 24.28
C GLY A 327 -22.15 -20.33 25.76
N GLY A 328 -21.03 -19.67 26.05
CA GLY A 328 -20.65 -19.28 27.41
C GLY A 328 -21.59 -18.21 28.00
N ARG A 329 -21.98 -18.42 29.26
CA ARG A 329 -22.65 -17.49 30.16
C ARG A 329 -22.11 -17.69 31.58
#